data_AF-A0AA38M067-F1
#
_entry.id   AF-A0AA38M067-F1
#
_cell.length_a   1.000
_cell.length_b   1.000
_cell.length_c   1.000
_cell.angle_alpha   90.00
_cell.angle_beta   90.00
_cell.angle_gamma   90.00
#
_symmetry.space_group_name_H-M   'P 1'
#
loop_
_entity.id
_entity.type
_entity.pdbx_description
1 polymer ?
#
loop_
_entity_poly.entity_id
_entity_poly.type
_entity_poly.pdbx_seq_one_letter_code
_entity_poly.pdbx_strand_id
1 'polypeptide(L)'
;LLSDLKGGTTTLILDSEQLRQQDELDSRTEREKDRDKYRHRARERALVDREKERERERETLSRRGQPFEEKKDYRPSVELVFKDEHGRILDQKHAFKHLSHRFHGNGPGKNKLEKLLKKEAIEKKLQSVKADDITMNKLKRKQKLDQKAFVAVGAAGGSIAAA
;
A
#
# COMPACT_ATOMS: atom_id res chain seq x y z
N LEU A 1 85.99 25.35 52.27
CA LEU A 1 84.78 24.59 52.62
C LEU A 1 83.60 25.29 51.96
N LEU A 2 83.34 24.94 50.70
CA LEU A 2 82.27 25.50 49.88
C LEU A 2 81.22 24.39 49.70
N SER A 3 80.52 24.07 50.78
CA SER A 3 79.42 23.11 50.83
C SER A 3 78.37 23.74 51.72
N ASP A 4 77.12 23.79 51.25
CA ASP A 4 75.87 24.03 52.02
C ASP A 4 74.94 25.12 51.44
N LEU A 5 74.89 25.26 50.11
CA LEU A 5 73.82 26.01 49.42
C LEU A 5 72.89 25.10 48.58
N LYS A 6 73.00 23.77 48.66
CA LYS A 6 72.27 22.82 47.79
C LYS A 6 70.92 22.32 48.35
N GLY A 7 70.54 22.70 49.58
CA GLY A 7 69.37 22.15 50.28
C GLY A 7 68.06 22.94 50.13
N GLY A 8 68.12 24.27 50.22
CA GLY A 8 66.92 25.13 50.27
C GLY A 8 66.21 25.33 48.93
N THR A 9 66.91 25.17 47.81
CA THR A 9 66.29 25.21 46.47
C THR A 9 65.49 23.95 46.19
N THR A 10 65.95 22.80 46.67
CA THR A 10 65.39 21.49 46.37
C THR A 10 64.05 21.26 47.08
N THR A 11 63.89 21.77 48.31
CA THR A 11 62.62 21.71 49.07
C THR A 11 61.54 22.61 48.47
N LEU A 12 61.88 23.84 48.07
CA LEU A 12 60.93 24.75 47.41
C LEU A 12 60.46 24.21 46.05
N ILE A 13 61.33 23.50 45.33
CA ILE A 13 60.97 22.82 44.08
C ILE A 13 59.97 21.69 44.35
N LEU A 14 60.22 20.85 45.37
CA LEU A 14 59.32 19.76 45.75
C LEU A 14 57.92 20.23 46.16
N ASP A 15 57.81 21.31 46.94
CA ASP A 15 56.52 21.88 47.33
C ASP A 15 55.76 22.47 46.12
N SER A 16 56.49 23.07 45.17
CA SER A 16 55.91 23.57 43.92
C SER A 16 55.45 22.45 42.99
N GLU A 17 56.11 21.30 43.00
CA GLU A 17 55.72 20.11 42.25
C GLU A 17 54.47 19.44 42.87
N GLN A 18 54.39 19.37 44.20
CA GLN A 18 53.21 18.84 44.90
C GLN A 18 51.96 19.69 44.67
N LEU A 19 52.09 21.02 44.68
CA LEU A 19 50.98 21.93 44.39
C LEU A 19 50.50 21.76 42.93
N ARG A 20 51.42 21.65 41.97
CA ARG A 20 51.07 21.36 40.57
C ARG A 20 50.37 20.01 40.41
N GLN A 21 50.82 18.98 41.14
CA GLN A 21 50.17 17.67 41.14
C GLN A 21 48.75 17.73 41.71
N GLN A 22 48.53 18.53 42.76
CA GLN A 22 47.19 18.77 43.32
C GLN A 22 46.29 19.51 42.33
N ASP A 23 46.77 20.60 41.71
CA ASP A 23 46.03 21.36 40.70
C ASP A 23 45.67 20.51 39.47
N GLU A 24 46.57 19.61 39.05
CA GLU A 24 46.33 18.65 37.96
C GLU A 24 45.27 17.61 38.32
N LEU A 25 45.28 17.10 39.56
CA LEU A 25 44.28 16.18 40.07
C LEU A 25 42.91 16.86 40.19
N ASP A 26 42.86 18.08 40.72
CA ASP A 26 41.63 18.85 40.83
C ASP A 26 41.05 19.17 39.45
N SER A 27 41.87 19.62 38.52
CA SER A 27 41.49 19.80 37.12
C SER A 27 40.96 18.50 36.48
N ARG A 28 41.55 17.35 36.82
CA ARG A 28 41.12 16.04 36.32
C ARG A 28 39.78 15.62 36.92
N THR A 29 39.57 15.83 38.21
CA THR A 29 38.30 15.52 38.90
C THR A 29 37.17 16.43 38.44
N GLU A 30 37.43 17.71 38.18
CA GLU A 30 36.43 18.64 37.63
C GLU A 30 35.99 18.22 36.23
N ARG A 31 36.93 17.88 35.36
CA ARG A 31 36.63 17.33 34.03
C ARG A 31 35.82 16.04 34.12
N GLU A 32 36.13 15.18 35.09
CA GLU A 32 35.38 13.94 35.32
C GLU A 32 33.95 14.22 35.80
N LYS A 33 33.77 15.13 36.76
CA LYS A 33 32.45 15.60 37.23
C LYS A 33 31.63 16.19 36.08
N ASP A 34 32.24 16.99 35.21
CA ASP A 34 31.54 17.58 34.06
C ASP A 34 31.16 16.55 33.00
N ARG A 35 32.00 15.55 32.77
CA ARG A 35 31.66 14.40 31.91
C ARG A 35 30.52 13.59 32.50
N ASP A 36 30.50 13.37 33.81
CA ASP A 36 29.44 12.65 34.49
C ASP A 36 28.13 13.43 34.52
N LYS A 37 28.16 14.76 34.70
CA LYS A 37 26.99 15.63 34.52
C LYS A 37 26.42 15.51 33.10
N TYR A 38 27.28 15.53 32.08
CA TYR A 38 26.84 15.38 30.69
C TYR A 38 26.25 13.99 30.43
N ARG A 39 26.89 12.93 30.93
CA ARG A 39 26.39 11.54 30.86
C ARG A 39 25.05 11.38 31.56
N HIS A 40 24.89 11.95 32.75
CA HIS A 40 23.63 11.94 33.49
C HIS A 40 22.52 12.63 32.68
N ARG A 41 22.79 13.83 32.16
CA ARG A 41 21.82 14.56 31.31
C ARG A 41 21.46 13.81 30.03
N ALA A 42 22.43 13.14 29.41
CA ALA A 42 22.18 12.32 28.22
C ALA A 42 21.30 11.09 28.54
N ARG A 43 21.54 10.43 29.69
CA ARG A 43 20.70 9.33 30.18
C ARG A 43 19.28 9.79 30.48
N GLU A 44 19.11 10.91 31.19
CA GLU A 44 17.80 11.51 31.49
C GLU A 44 17.00 11.79 30.21
N ARG A 45 17.63 12.40 29.20
CA ARG A 45 16.98 12.63 27.90
C ARG A 45 16.55 11.33 27.23
N ALA A 46 17.42 10.32 27.21
CA ALA A 46 17.12 9.01 26.63
C ALA A 46 15.96 8.29 27.35
N LEU A 47 15.84 8.45 28.68
CA LEU A 47 14.72 7.92 29.46
C LEU A 47 13.41 8.60 29.08
N VAL A 48 13.41 9.93 28.98
CA VAL A 48 12.23 10.72 28.57
C VAL A 48 11.78 10.35 27.16
N ASP A 49 12.72 10.22 26.22
CA ASP A 49 12.38 9.84 24.84
C ASP A 49 11.79 8.42 24.77
N ARG A 50 12.35 7.48 25.55
CA ARG A 50 11.83 6.12 25.67
C ARG A 50 10.44 6.07 26.29
N GLU A 51 10.17 6.90 27.30
CA GLU A 51 8.86 7.00 27.93
C GLU A 51 7.81 7.55 26.95
N LYS A 52 8.14 8.61 26.20
CA LYS A 52 7.29 9.16 25.14
C LYS A 52 6.97 8.13 24.06
N GLU A 53 7.94 7.31 23.67
CA GLU A 53 7.72 6.25 22.69
C GLU A 53 6.74 5.19 23.23
N ARG A 54 6.91 4.76 24.49
CA ARG A 54 5.98 3.83 25.15
C ARG A 54 4.57 4.43 25.29
N GLU A 55 4.46 5.71 25.58
CA GLU A 55 3.18 6.40 25.67
C GLU A 55 2.47 6.43 24.32
N ARG A 56 3.18 6.78 23.24
CA ARG A 56 2.63 6.71 21.87
C ARG A 56 2.25 5.30 21.46
N GLU A 57 3.06 4.30 21.79
CA GLU A 57 2.72 2.89 21.54
C GLU A 57 1.46 2.50 22.30
N ARG A 58 1.34 2.89 23.57
CA ARG A 58 0.14 2.66 24.37
C ARG A 58 -1.07 3.38 23.81
N GLU A 59 -0.94 4.63 23.37
CA GLU A 59 -2.02 5.41 22.76
C GLU A 59 -2.45 4.78 21.43
N THR A 60 -1.50 4.41 20.56
CA THR A 60 -1.80 3.76 19.28
C THR A 60 -2.46 2.40 19.47
N LEU A 61 -1.99 1.59 20.42
CA LEU A 61 -2.63 0.34 20.83
C LEU A 61 -4.02 0.58 21.43
N SER A 62 -4.15 1.60 22.27
CA SER A 62 -5.43 1.95 22.89
C SER A 62 -6.45 2.46 21.87
N ARG A 63 -6.00 3.13 20.80
CA ARG A 63 -6.83 3.61 19.69
C ARG A 63 -7.13 2.48 18.69
N ARG A 64 -6.25 1.50 18.58
CA ARG A 64 -6.42 0.33 17.70
C ARG A 64 -7.57 -0.52 18.22
N GLY A 65 -8.70 -0.49 17.51
CA GLY A 65 -9.90 -1.24 17.86
C GLY A 65 -10.92 -0.46 18.67
N GLN A 66 -10.70 0.83 18.95
CA GLN A 66 -11.77 1.69 19.46
C GLN A 66 -12.82 1.92 18.36
N PRO A 67 -14.11 1.84 18.68
CA PRO A 67 -15.15 2.22 17.75
C PRO A 67 -15.00 3.71 17.42
N PHE A 68 -15.14 4.05 16.14
CA PHE A 68 -15.05 5.43 15.69
C PHE A 68 -16.33 6.18 16.10
N GLU A 69 -16.34 6.70 17.33
CA GLU A 69 -17.48 7.38 17.97
C GLU A 69 -18.04 8.53 17.12
N GLU A 70 -17.16 9.24 16.40
CA GLU A 70 -17.52 10.36 15.50
C GLU A 70 -18.37 9.95 14.29
N LYS A 71 -18.44 8.65 13.95
CA LYS A 71 -19.21 8.12 12.80
C LYS A 71 -20.20 7.04 13.22
N LYS A 72 -20.78 7.17 14.42
CA LYS A 72 -21.83 6.24 14.92
C LYS A 72 -23.00 6.09 13.95
N ASP A 73 -23.41 7.18 13.28
CA ASP A 73 -24.55 7.18 12.35
C ASP A 73 -24.14 7.02 10.86
N TYR A 74 -22.85 6.82 10.57
CA TYR A 74 -22.38 6.69 9.18
C TYR A 74 -22.68 5.29 8.63
N ARG A 75 -23.64 5.21 7.72
CA ARG A 75 -24.04 3.95 7.04
C ARG A 75 -23.76 4.04 5.54
N PRO A 76 -22.52 3.81 5.09
CA PRO A 76 -22.24 3.78 3.66
C PRO A 76 -22.90 2.56 3.02
N SER A 77 -23.58 2.76 1.90
CA SER A 77 -23.93 1.65 1.00
C SER A 77 -22.68 1.27 0.22
N VAL A 78 -22.06 0.14 0.57
CA VAL A 78 -20.83 -0.32 -0.08
C VAL A 78 -21.16 -1.45 -1.05
N GLU A 79 -20.91 -1.20 -2.33
CA GLU A 79 -21.04 -2.20 -3.39
C GLU A 79 -19.67 -2.65 -3.90
N LEU A 80 -19.50 -3.97 -4.01
CA LEU A 80 -18.27 -4.57 -4.52
C LEU A 80 -18.39 -4.81 -6.02
N VAL A 81 -17.64 -4.04 -6.81
CA VAL A 81 -17.60 -4.17 -8.27
C VAL A 81 -16.22 -4.66 -8.69
N PHE A 82 -16.19 -5.81 -9.37
CA PHE A 82 -14.96 -6.40 -9.89
C PHE A 82 -14.77 -5.99 -11.35
N LYS A 83 -13.59 -5.48 -11.71
CA LYS A 83 -13.26 -5.06 -13.07
C LYS A 83 -12.07 -5.84 -13.62
N ASP A 84 -12.11 -6.18 -14.91
CA ASP A 84 -10.98 -6.77 -15.63
C ASP A 84 -10.04 -5.71 -16.23
N GLU A 85 -8.98 -6.16 -16.93
CA GLU A 85 -8.00 -5.27 -17.62
C GLU A 85 -8.65 -4.39 -18.70
N HIS A 86 -9.80 -4.82 -19.21
CA HIS A 86 -10.57 -4.09 -20.21
C HIS A 86 -11.65 -3.20 -19.58
N GLY A 87 -11.65 -3.05 -18.24
CA GLY A 87 -12.58 -2.22 -17.50
C GLY A 87 -14.00 -2.78 -17.41
N ARG A 88 -14.23 -4.03 -17.83
CA ARG A 88 -15.55 -4.66 -17.82
C ARG A 88 -15.89 -5.15 -16.43
N ILE A 89 -17.15 -4.98 -16.05
CA ILE A 89 -17.67 -5.51 -14.79
C ILE A 89 -17.77 -7.03 -14.90
N LEU A 90 -17.05 -7.73 -14.04
CA LEU A 90 -17.04 -9.18 -13.96
C LEU A 90 -18.14 -9.67 -13.02
N ASP A 91 -18.78 -10.76 -13.43
CA ASP A 91 -19.60 -11.57 -12.54
C ASP A 91 -18.73 -12.21 -11.43
N GLN A 92 -19.33 -12.51 -10.28
CA GLN A 92 -18.64 -13.01 -9.08
C GLN A 92 -17.79 -14.26 -9.37
N LYS A 93 -18.31 -15.19 -10.17
CA LYS A 93 -17.59 -16.40 -10.58
C LYS A 93 -16.35 -16.10 -11.41
N HIS A 94 -16.45 -15.12 -12.30
CA HIS A 94 -15.37 -14.72 -13.18
C HIS A 94 -14.34 -13.88 -12.42
N ALA A 95 -14.78 -13.03 -11.49
CA ALA A 95 -13.94 -12.26 -10.59
C ALA A 95 -13.06 -13.16 -9.70
N PHE A 96 -13.67 -14.16 -9.03
CA PHE A 96 -12.91 -15.13 -8.23
C PHE A 96 -11.86 -15.84 -9.08
N LYS A 97 -12.25 -16.34 -10.25
CA LYS A 97 -11.33 -17.05 -11.15
C LYS A 97 -10.19 -16.16 -11.64
N HIS A 98 -10.48 -14.90 -11.98
CA HIS A 98 -9.46 -13.92 -12.36
C HIS A 98 -8.47 -13.67 -11.21
N LEU A 99 -8.96 -13.49 -9.98
CA LEU A 99 -8.13 -13.34 -8.79
C LEU A 99 -7.29 -14.59 -8.51
N SER A 100 -7.88 -15.78 -8.58
CA SER A 100 -7.16 -17.05 -8.40
C SER A 100 -6.05 -17.24 -9.41
N HIS A 101 -6.28 -16.93 -10.70
CA HIS A 101 -5.23 -17.02 -11.72
C HIS A 101 -4.10 -16.00 -11.48
N ARG A 102 -4.42 -14.78 -11.02
CA ARG A 102 -3.40 -13.78 -10.64
C ARG A 102 -2.57 -14.25 -9.45
N PHE A 103 -3.23 -14.85 -8.47
CA PHE A 103 -2.58 -15.33 -7.26
C PHE A 103 -1.71 -16.57 -7.51
N HIS A 104 -2.23 -17.57 -8.23
CA HIS A 104 -1.52 -18.82 -8.48
C HIS A 104 -0.65 -18.82 -9.73
N GLY A 105 -0.74 -17.80 -10.61
CA GLY A 105 0.00 -17.73 -11.88
C GLY A 105 -0.46 -18.71 -12.96
N ASN A 106 -1.32 -19.68 -12.62
CA ASN A 106 -1.82 -20.68 -13.54
C ASN A 106 -3.02 -20.15 -14.33
N GLY A 107 -2.73 -19.55 -15.48
CA GLY A 107 -3.75 -19.04 -16.40
C GLY A 107 -4.63 -20.13 -17.03
N PRO A 108 -5.73 -19.74 -17.69
CA PRO A 108 -6.57 -20.68 -18.42
C PRO A 108 -5.81 -21.24 -19.62
N GLY A 109 -5.90 -22.55 -19.86
CA GLY A 109 -5.30 -23.18 -21.04
C GLY A 109 -5.85 -22.62 -22.37
N LYS A 110 -5.05 -22.72 -23.44
CA LYS A 110 -5.30 -22.11 -24.77
C LYS A 110 -6.73 -22.29 -25.30
N ASN A 111 -7.24 -23.51 -25.31
CA ASN A 111 -8.60 -23.81 -25.81
C ASN A 111 -9.70 -23.10 -25.01
N LYS A 112 -9.50 -22.89 -23.70
CA LYS A 112 -10.46 -22.14 -22.86
C LYS A 112 -10.40 -20.66 -23.18
N LEU A 113 -9.20 -20.11 -23.36
CA LEU A 113 -9.01 -18.70 -23.74
C LEU A 113 -9.64 -18.39 -25.09
N GLU A 114 -9.41 -19.23 -26.10
CA GLU A 114 -9.99 -19.04 -27.44
C GLU A 114 -11.52 -19.08 -27.45
N LYS A 115 -12.14 -19.99 -26.68
CA LYS A 115 -13.60 -20.05 -26.56
C LYS A 115 -14.16 -18.81 -25.87
N LEU A 116 -13.48 -18.33 -24.83
CA LEU A 116 -13.88 -17.10 -24.13
C LEU A 116 -13.76 -15.88 -25.05
N LEU A 117 -12.63 -15.74 -25.75
CA LEU A 117 -12.41 -14.64 -26.69
C LEU A 117 -13.44 -14.64 -27.82
N LYS A 118 -13.82 -15.81 -28.35
CA LYS A 118 -14.89 -15.93 -29.34
C LYS A 118 -16.25 -15.46 -28.79
N LYS A 119 -16.61 -15.84 -27.56
CA LYS A 119 -17.84 -15.37 -26.92
C LYS A 119 -17.85 -13.87 -26.74
N GLU A 120 -16.74 -13.31 -26.25
CA GLU A 120 -16.61 -11.86 -26.06
C GLU A 120 -16.69 -11.09 -27.37
N ALA A 121 -16.09 -11.61 -28.45
CA ALA A 121 -16.20 -11.01 -29.78
C ALA A 121 -17.65 -11.02 -30.29
N ILE A 122 -18.39 -12.10 -30.03
CA ILE A 122 -19.81 -12.21 -30.41
C ILE A 122 -20.65 -11.21 -29.59
N GLU A 123 -20.44 -11.13 -28.28
CA GLU A 123 -21.16 -10.20 -27.40
C GLU A 123 -20.88 -8.74 -27.76
N LYS A 124 -19.62 -8.38 -28.03
CA LYS A 124 -19.27 -7.03 -28.50
C LYS A 124 -19.94 -6.68 -29.83
N LYS A 125 -20.00 -7.63 -30.76
CA LYS A 125 -20.72 -7.44 -32.04
C LYS A 125 -22.22 -7.29 -31.81
N LEU A 126 -22.83 -8.10 -30.94
CA LEU A 126 -24.24 -7.98 -30.61
C LEU A 126 -24.59 -6.64 -29.94
N GLN A 127 -23.71 -6.13 -29.09
CA GLN A 127 -23.87 -4.82 -28.44
C GLN A 127 -23.71 -3.65 -29.43
N SER A 128 -22.87 -3.80 -30.46
CA SER A 128 -22.70 -2.74 -31.47
C SER A 128 -23.78 -2.75 -32.55
N VAL A 129 -24.44 -3.88 -32.79
CA VAL A 129 -25.54 -4.00 -33.75
C VAL A 129 -26.77 -3.28 -33.20
N LYS A 130 -27.33 -2.37 -34.00
CA LYS A 130 -28.61 -1.72 -33.67
C LYS A 130 -29.70 -2.77 -33.48
N ALA A 131 -30.58 -2.58 -32.50
CA ALA A 131 -31.67 -3.52 -32.22
C ALA A 131 -32.48 -3.87 -33.48
N ASP A 132 -32.72 -2.86 -34.32
CA ASP A 132 -33.43 -2.96 -35.59
C ASP A 132 -32.72 -3.80 -36.64
N ASP A 133 -31.39 -3.86 -36.56
CA ASP A 133 -30.56 -4.61 -37.49
C ASP A 133 -30.45 -6.09 -37.15
N ILE A 134 -30.92 -6.49 -35.97
CA ILE A 134 -31.03 -7.89 -35.56
C ILE A 134 -31.97 -8.60 -36.54
N THR A 135 -31.53 -9.72 -37.10
CA THR A 135 -32.25 -10.50 -38.13
C THR A 135 -33.71 -10.76 -37.76
N MET A 136 -33.98 -11.13 -36.51
CA MET A 136 -35.34 -11.33 -36.00
C MET A 136 -36.22 -10.08 -36.06
N ASN A 137 -35.67 -8.89 -35.79
CA ASN A 137 -36.42 -7.65 -35.84
C ASN A 137 -36.67 -7.20 -37.28
N LYS A 138 -35.72 -7.43 -38.20
CA LYS A 138 -35.94 -7.26 -39.65
C LYS A 138 -37.07 -8.16 -40.16
N LEU A 139 -37.07 -9.43 -39.76
CA LEU A 139 -38.10 -10.39 -40.15
C LEU A 139 -39.48 -9.99 -39.60
N LYS A 140 -39.58 -9.57 -38.34
CA LYS A 140 -40.84 -9.05 -37.75
C LYS A 140 -41.36 -7.81 -38.48
N ARG A 141 -40.47 -6.91 -38.92
CA ARG A 141 -40.86 -5.74 -39.73
C ARG A 141 -41.43 -6.16 -41.07
N LYS A 142 -40.74 -7.07 -41.78
CA LYS A 142 -41.22 -7.63 -43.05
C LYS A 142 -42.58 -8.30 -42.88
N GLN A 143 -42.76 -9.08 -41.81
CA GLN A 143 -44.04 -9.71 -41.47
C GLN A 143 -45.19 -8.70 -41.34
N LYS A 144 -44.97 -7.59 -40.60
CA LYS A 144 -45.95 -6.52 -40.42
C LYS A 144 -46.23 -5.76 -41.72
N LEU A 145 -45.18 -5.45 -42.49
CA LEU A 145 -45.31 -4.76 -43.78
C LEU A 145 -46.12 -5.59 -44.78
N ASP A 146 -45.81 -6.88 -44.88
CA ASP A 146 -46.50 -7.80 -45.78
C ASP A 146 -47.89 -8.23 -45.26
N GLN A 147 -48.23 -7.86 -44.01
CA GLN A 147 -49.43 -8.31 -43.29
C GLN A 147 -49.63 -9.84 -43.29
N LYS A 148 -48.53 -10.59 -43.23
CA LYS A 148 -48.54 -12.06 -43.25
C LYS A 148 -48.34 -12.64 -41.84
N ALA A 149 -48.96 -13.78 -41.55
CA ALA A 149 -48.80 -14.44 -40.26
C ALA A 149 -47.43 -15.13 -40.07
N PHE A 150 -46.70 -15.37 -41.16
CA PHE A 150 -45.39 -16.01 -41.13
C PHE A 150 -44.45 -15.39 -42.17
N VAL A 151 -43.15 -15.51 -41.93
CA VAL A 151 -42.10 -15.24 -42.92
C VAL A 151 -41.34 -16.54 -43.13
N ALA A 152 -41.31 -17.02 -44.38
CA ALA A 152 -40.53 -18.21 -44.72
C ALA A 152 -39.04 -17.87 -44.64
N VAL A 153 -38.36 -18.41 -43.63
CA VAL A 153 -36.90 -18.35 -43.50
C VAL A 153 -36.36 -19.68 -44.01
N GLY A 154 -36.24 -19.79 -45.33
CA GLY A 154 -35.61 -20.93 -45.98
C GLY A 154 -34.13 -20.66 -46.22
N ALA A 155 -33.26 -21.65 -45.99
CA ALA A 155 -31.83 -21.61 -46.29
C ALA A 155 -31.50 -21.61 -47.80
N ALA A 156 -32.49 -21.33 -48.68
CA ALA A 156 -32.38 -21.48 -50.12
C ALA A 156 -32.53 -20.13 -50.84
N GLY A 157 -31.45 -19.73 -51.51
CA GLY A 157 -31.36 -18.83 -52.67
C GLY A 157 -32.43 -17.75 -52.85
N GLY A 158 -32.09 -16.51 -52.51
CA GLY A 158 -32.76 -15.35 -53.09
C GLY A 158 -32.30 -15.17 -54.53
N SER A 159 -33.19 -15.49 -55.47
CA SER A 159 -33.10 -15.02 -56.85
C SER A 159 -33.10 -13.50 -56.86
N ILE A 160 -32.06 -12.93 -57.47
CA ILE A 160 -32.07 -11.56 -57.96
C ILE A 160 -33.05 -11.57 -59.12
N ALA A 161 -34.27 -11.10 -58.88
CA ALA A 161 -35.24 -10.89 -59.96
C ALA A 161 -34.75 -9.70 -60.79
N ALA A 162 -34.35 -10.00 -62.02
CA ALA A 162 -34.20 -9.03 -63.08
C ALA A 162 -35.57 -8.41 -63.41
N ALA A 163 -35.63 -7.09 -63.40
CA ALA A 163 -36.62 -6.27 -64.10
C ALA A 163 -35.91 -4.96 -64.52
#